data_AF-A0A975KPY0-F1
#
_entry.id   AF-A0A975KPY0-F1
#
_cell.length_a   1.000
_cell.length_b   1.000
_cell.length_c   1.000
_cell.angle_alpha   90.00
_cell.angle_beta   90.00
_cell.angle_gamma   90.00
#
_symmetry.space_group_name_H-M   'P 1'
#
loop_
_entity.id
_entity.type
_entity.pdbx_description
1 polymer ?
#
loop_
_entity_poly.entity_id
_entity_poly.type
_entity_poly.pdbx_seq_one_letter_code
_entity_poly.pdbx_strand_id
1 'polypeptide(L)'
;MKSNVIKELNTFLEGNFMAIHAYENYIHHIDDVDIKQVLQKIQQEHKQHAMMIAERIQNLDGIPVDDAGMMGNVAEFINKIKGSTKGSTDILKDALVGEHRGIEKSKKLLDGDLDPESRALVKNILDVDQKHVDLLDRLAH
;
A
#
# COMPACT_ATOMS: atom_id res chain seq x y z
N MET A 1 11.21 6.71 22.22
CA MET A 1 9.86 6.12 22.05
C MET A 1 9.10 6.81 20.92
N LYS A 2 8.65 8.07 21.02
CA LYS A 2 7.93 8.78 19.91
C LYS A 2 8.68 8.81 18.56
N SER A 3 9.99 9.07 18.58
CA SER A 3 10.80 9.13 17.35
C SER A 3 10.89 7.79 16.60
N ASN A 4 10.78 6.65 17.30
CA ASN A 4 10.77 5.34 16.64
C ASN A 4 9.42 5.08 15.93
N VAL A 5 8.30 5.40 16.58
CA VAL A 5 6.96 5.29 16.00
C VAL A 5 6.83 6.15 14.74
N ILE A 6 7.29 7.40 14.77
CA ILE A 6 7.27 8.30 13.60
C ILE A 6 8.07 7.69 12.43
N LYS A 7 9.24 7.10 12.71
CA LYS A 7 10.07 6.46 11.68
C LYS A 7 9.35 5.24 11.08
N GLU A 8 8.78 4.41 11.92
CA GLU A 8 8.02 3.22 11.54
C GLU A 8 6.78 3.58 10.68
N LEU A 9 6.02 4.59 11.10
CA LEU A 9 4.87 5.09 10.33
C LEU A 9 5.30 5.72 9.00
N ASN A 10 6.45 6.41 8.95
CA ASN A 10 6.98 6.94 7.68
C ASN A 10 7.37 5.83 6.69
N THR A 11 8.00 4.76 7.17
CA THR A 11 8.26 3.58 6.33
C THR A 11 6.96 2.91 5.87
N PHE A 12 5.92 2.92 6.71
CA PHE A 12 4.61 2.40 6.34
C PHE A 12 3.88 3.29 5.32
N LEU A 13 4.03 4.61 5.44
CA LEU A 13 3.51 5.61 4.50
C LEU A 13 4.18 5.45 3.12
N GLU A 14 5.51 5.30 3.08
CA GLU A 14 6.26 4.99 1.85
C GLU A 14 5.70 3.75 1.15
N GLY A 15 5.42 2.68 1.89
CA GLY A 15 4.82 1.46 1.33
C GLY A 15 3.45 1.70 0.68
N ASN A 16 2.62 2.57 1.26
CA ASN A 16 1.33 2.93 0.68
C ASN A 16 1.49 3.79 -0.59
N PHE A 17 2.45 4.71 -0.66
CA PHE A 17 2.76 5.42 -1.91
C PHE A 17 3.22 4.46 -3.00
N MET A 18 4.11 3.51 -2.68
CA MET A 18 4.53 2.49 -3.64
C MET A 18 3.35 1.68 -4.17
N ALA A 19 2.41 1.29 -3.30
CA ALA A 19 1.18 0.60 -3.71
C ALA A 19 0.34 1.47 -4.66
N ILE A 20 0.10 2.74 -4.34
CA ILE A 20 -0.66 3.67 -5.19
C ILE A 20 -0.10 3.73 -6.62
N HIS A 21 1.23 3.84 -6.75
CA HIS A 21 1.93 3.87 -8.03
C HIS A 21 1.91 2.51 -8.75
N ALA A 22 2.00 1.40 -8.01
CA ALA A 22 1.84 0.06 -8.57
C ALA A 22 0.47 -0.10 -9.22
N TYR A 23 -0.59 0.27 -8.48
CA TYR A 23 -1.97 0.21 -8.97
C TYR A 23 -2.20 1.18 -10.12
N GLU A 24 -1.60 2.37 -10.12
CA GLU A 24 -1.68 3.27 -11.28
C GLU A 24 -1.12 2.62 -12.54
N ASN A 25 0.04 1.97 -12.42
CA ASN A 25 0.63 1.20 -13.51
C ASN A 25 -0.28 0.03 -13.94
N TYR A 26 -0.88 -0.71 -13.00
CA TYR A 26 -1.81 -1.80 -13.33
C TYR A 26 -3.06 -1.31 -14.06
N ILE A 27 -3.70 -0.24 -13.56
CA ILE A 27 -4.90 0.39 -14.14
C ILE A 27 -4.64 0.92 -15.55
N HIS A 28 -3.41 1.35 -15.83
CA HIS A 28 -3.01 1.82 -17.16
C HIS A 28 -2.91 0.67 -18.18
N HIS A 29 -2.53 -0.53 -17.75
CA HIS A 29 -2.25 -1.67 -18.64
C HIS A 29 -3.36 -2.74 -18.65
N ILE A 30 -4.40 -2.58 -17.84
CA ILE A 30 -5.55 -3.50 -17.80
C ILE A 30 -6.62 -3.06 -18.81
N ASP A 31 -7.05 -3.99 -19.66
CA ASP A 31 -8.14 -3.77 -20.63
C ASP A 31 -9.52 -4.16 -20.07
N ASP A 32 -9.55 -5.15 -19.17
CA ASP A 32 -10.79 -5.63 -18.55
C ASP A 32 -11.39 -4.57 -17.63
N VAL A 33 -12.61 -4.12 -17.94
CA VAL A 33 -13.29 -3.02 -17.25
C VAL A 33 -13.66 -3.39 -15.82
N ASP A 34 -14.06 -4.64 -15.57
CA ASP A 34 -14.50 -5.09 -14.25
C ASP A 34 -13.29 -5.21 -13.31
N ILE A 35 -12.19 -5.79 -13.80
CA ILE A 35 -10.91 -5.83 -13.06
C ILE A 35 -10.41 -4.40 -12.81
N LYS A 36 -10.48 -3.52 -13.82
CA LYS A 36 -10.04 -2.12 -13.69
C LYS A 36 -10.77 -1.39 -12.56
N GLN A 37 -12.08 -1.57 -12.43
CA GLN A 37 -12.87 -0.95 -11.36
C GLN A 37 -12.41 -1.42 -9.97
N VAL A 38 -12.10 -2.72 -9.83
CA VAL A 38 -11.58 -3.26 -8.56
C VAL A 38 -10.20 -2.69 -8.24
N LEU A 39 -9.29 -2.64 -9.21
CA LEU A 39 -7.95 -2.05 -9.03
C LEU A 39 -8.03 -0.55 -8.66
N GLN A 40 -8.95 0.20 -9.28
CA GLN A 40 -9.20 1.61 -8.94
C GLN A 40 -9.71 1.78 -7.50
N LYS A 41 -10.59 0.88 -7.06
CA LYS A 41 -11.09 0.88 -5.67
C LYS A 41 -9.94 0.66 -4.68
N ILE A 42 -9.11 -0.35 -4.92
CA ILE A 42 -7.97 -0.66 -4.03
C ILE A 42 -6.97 0.51 -4.01
N GLN A 43 -6.67 1.11 -5.16
CA GLN A 43 -5.82 2.31 -5.22
C GLN A 43 -6.38 3.46 -4.36
N GLN A 44 -7.69 3.68 -4.41
CA GLN A 44 -8.34 4.72 -3.63
C GLN A 44 -8.26 4.45 -2.12
N GLU A 45 -8.36 3.19 -1.71
CA GLU A 45 -8.20 2.77 -0.31
C GLU A 45 -6.75 3.01 0.16
N HIS A 46 -5.71 2.69 -0.64
CA HIS A 46 -4.33 3.07 -0.30
C HIS A 46 -4.11 4.59 -0.20
N LYS A 47 -4.76 5.39 -1.06
CA LYS A 47 -4.73 6.87 -0.94
C LYS A 47 -5.31 7.33 0.39
N GLN A 48 -6.42 6.73 0.83
CA GLN A 48 -7.01 7.02 2.13
C GLN A 48 -6.09 6.58 3.27
N HIS A 49 -5.46 5.41 3.18
CA HIS A 49 -4.48 4.94 4.16
C HIS A 49 -3.30 5.91 4.28
N ALA A 50 -2.73 6.36 3.16
CA ALA A 50 -1.63 7.32 3.15
C ALA A 50 -2.02 8.64 3.85
N MET A 51 -3.23 9.16 3.60
CA MET A 51 -3.74 10.35 4.28
C MET A 51 -3.83 10.14 5.80
N MET A 52 -4.40 9.03 6.25
CA MET A 52 -4.57 8.71 7.67
C MET A 52 -3.22 8.52 8.40
N ILE A 53 -2.25 7.89 7.73
CA ILE A 53 -0.90 7.71 8.27
C ILE A 53 -0.17 9.05 8.36
N ALA A 54 -0.25 9.89 7.33
CA ALA A 54 0.38 11.20 7.33
C ALA A 54 -0.17 12.10 8.45
N GLU A 55 -1.50 12.12 8.62
CA GLU A 55 -2.15 12.82 9.74
C GLU A 55 -1.67 12.28 11.09
N ARG A 56 -1.56 10.95 11.24
CA ARG A 56 -1.05 10.36 12.48
C ARG A 56 0.39 10.79 12.78
N ILE A 57 1.26 10.84 11.77
CA ILE A 57 2.64 11.30 11.92
C ILE A 57 2.67 12.76 12.39
N GLN A 58 1.83 13.63 11.80
CA GLN A 58 1.71 15.04 12.21
C GLN A 58 1.20 15.20 13.64
N ASN A 59 0.21 14.40 14.04
CA ASN A 59 -0.31 14.38 15.42
C ASN A 59 0.74 13.92 16.46
N LEU A 60 1.80 13.27 16.01
CA LEU A 60 2.96 12.90 16.83
C LEU A 60 4.09 13.94 16.78
N ASP A 61 3.85 15.13 16.21
CA ASP A 61 4.81 16.20 15.94
C ASP A 61 5.92 15.78 14.95
N GLY A 62 5.64 14.78 14.10
CA GLY A 62 6.54 14.30 13.04
C GLY A 62 6.28 14.95 11.69
N ILE A 63 7.25 14.83 10.79
CA ILE A 63 7.11 15.23 9.38
C ILE A 63 6.82 13.96 8.56
N PRO A 64 5.65 13.88 7.89
CA PRO A 64 5.37 12.76 7.00
C PRO A 64 6.21 12.87 5.74
N VAL A 65 6.69 11.72 5.25
CA VAL A 65 7.30 11.60 3.94
C VAL A 65 6.27 11.93 2.87
N ASP A 66 6.69 12.66 1.84
CA ASP A 66 5.84 13.00 0.71
C ASP A 66 6.16 12.15 -0.51
N ASP A 67 5.22 12.09 -1.46
CA ASP A 67 5.36 11.28 -2.66
C ASP A 67 6.53 11.76 -3.55
N ALA A 68 6.75 13.08 -3.62
CA ALA A 68 7.79 13.68 -4.43
C ALA A 68 9.21 13.30 -3.98
N GLY A 69 9.45 13.24 -2.66
CA GLY A 69 10.70 12.80 -2.06
C GLY A 69 11.03 11.33 -2.31
N MET A 70 10.05 10.54 -2.74
CA MET A 70 10.17 9.10 -2.95
C MET A 70 10.28 8.68 -4.42
N MET A 71 10.29 9.65 -5.35
CA MET A 71 10.27 9.38 -6.79
C MET A 71 11.38 8.43 -7.27
N GLY A 72 12.58 8.49 -6.67
CA GLY A 72 13.67 7.56 -6.97
C GLY A 72 13.33 6.11 -6.60
N ASN A 73 12.87 5.88 -5.37
CA ASN A 73 12.48 4.55 -4.87
C ASN A 73 11.28 4.00 -5.65
N VAL A 74 10.30 4.86 -5.95
CA VAL A 74 9.12 4.51 -6.76
C VAL A 74 9.55 4.10 -8.17
N ALA A 75 10.43 4.84 -8.84
CA ALA A 75 10.90 4.51 -10.19
C ALA A 75 11.64 3.17 -10.22
N GLU A 76 12.50 2.90 -9.24
CA GLU A 76 13.18 1.60 -9.11
C GLU A 76 12.19 0.45 -8.88
N PHE A 77 11.19 0.67 -8.03
CA PHE A 77 10.15 -0.31 -7.76
C PHE A 77 9.29 -0.61 -9.01
N ILE A 78 8.85 0.43 -9.71
CA ILE A 78 8.08 0.30 -10.96
C ILE A 78 8.89 -0.49 -12.01
N ASN A 79 10.19 -0.21 -12.16
CA ASN A 79 11.02 -0.95 -13.10
C ASN A 79 11.11 -2.45 -12.78
N LYS A 80 11.04 -2.83 -11.50
CA LYS A 80 11.02 -4.26 -11.09
C LYS A 80 9.70 -4.96 -11.43
N ILE A 81 8.57 -4.25 -11.45
CA ILE A 81 7.23 -4.81 -11.76
C ILE A 81 6.82 -4.65 -13.24
N LYS A 82 7.47 -3.75 -14.00
CA LYS A 82 7.24 -3.57 -15.44
C LYS A 82 7.63 -4.79 -16.28
N GLY A 83 8.50 -5.66 -15.76
CA GLY A 83 8.90 -6.89 -16.45
C GLY A 83 7.80 -7.96 -16.49
N SER A 84 6.81 -7.89 -15.60
CA SER A 84 5.81 -8.94 -15.37
C SER A 84 4.39 -8.59 -15.80
N THR A 85 4.08 -7.34 -16.19
CA THR A 85 2.70 -6.87 -16.39
C THR A 85 2.20 -6.99 -17.84
N LYS A 86 2.07 -8.21 -18.37
CA LYS A 86 1.50 -8.46 -19.72
C LYS A 86 0.24 -9.32 -19.69
N GLY A 87 -0.84 -8.75 -19.18
CA GLY A 87 -2.19 -9.34 -19.21
C GLY A 87 -2.85 -9.34 -17.84
N SER A 88 -4.18 -9.53 -17.83
CA SER A 88 -5.00 -9.46 -16.61
C SER A 88 -4.50 -10.41 -15.51
N THR A 89 -4.14 -11.65 -15.86
CA THR A 89 -3.64 -12.64 -14.91
C THR A 89 -2.34 -12.22 -14.24
N ASP A 90 -1.40 -11.68 -15.01
CA ASP A 90 -0.11 -11.27 -14.44
C ASP A 90 -0.27 -10.02 -13.56
N ILE A 91 -1.11 -9.08 -13.96
CA ILE A 91 -1.44 -7.90 -13.16
C ILE A 91 -2.07 -8.30 -11.82
N LEU A 92 -3.05 -9.21 -11.83
CA LEU A 92 -3.70 -9.70 -10.61
C LEU A 92 -2.72 -10.44 -9.70
N LYS A 93 -1.83 -11.24 -10.27
CA LYS A 93 -0.78 -11.93 -9.52
C LYS A 93 0.21 -10.97 -8.88
N ASP A 94 0.66 -9.95 -9.62
CA ASP A 94 1.57 -8.94 -9.09
C ASP A 94 0.90 -8.11 -7.98
N ALA A 95 -0.38 -7.75 -8.15
CA ALA A 95 -1.19 -7.09 -7.13
C ALA A 95 -1.30 -7.95 -5.85
N LEU A 96 -1.64 -9.24 -5.97
CA LEU A 96 -1.70 -10.18 -4.84
C LEU A 96 -0.37 -10.27 -4.09
N VAL A 97 0.75 -10.38 -4.82
CA VAL A 97 2.09 -10.39 -4.21
C VAL A 97 2.37 -9.08 -3.48
N GLY A 98 1.94 -7.94 -4.04
CA GLY A 98 2.01 -6.63 -3.40
C GLY A 98 1.23 -6.59 -2.08
N GLU A 99 -0.05 -6.97 -2.10
CA GLU A 99 -0.93 -6.98 -0.93
C GLU A 99 -0.40 -7.89 0.18
N HIS A 100 0.03 -9.11 -0.14
CA HIS A 100 0.61 -10.00 0.84
C HIS A 100 1.87 -9.41 1.49
N ARG A 101 2.71 -8.71 0.73
CA ARG A 101 3.87 -8.00 1.31
C ARG A 101 3.43 -6.85 2.22
N GLY A 102 2.41 -6.09 1.84
CA GLY A 102 1.81 -5.04 2.68
C GLY A 102 1.28 -5.58 4.00
N ILE A 103 0.48 -6.64 3.95
CA ILE A 103 -0.05 -7.36 5.11
C ILE A 103 1.06 -7.82 6.06
N GLU A 104 2.13 -8.44 5.54
CA GLU A 104 3.25 -8.89 6.36
C GLU A 104 4.01 -7.71 7.00
N LYS A 105 4.06 -6.54 6.35
CA LYS A 105 4.61 -5.32 6.94
C LYS A 105 3.71 -4.79 8.05
N SER A 106 2.40 -4.74 7.83
CA SER A 106 1.41 -4.34 8.84
C SER A 106 1.47 -5.22 10.09
N LYS A 107 1.55 -6.56 9.93
CA LYS A 107 1.72 -7.50 11.06
C LYS A 107 3.00 -7.24 11.85
N LYS A 108 4.15 -7.10 11.17
CA LYS A 108 5.44 -6.80 11.83
C LYS A 108 5.39 -5.49 12.60
N LEU A 109 4.66 -4.50 12.09
CA LEU A 109 4.48 -3.21 12.74
C LEU A 109 3.62 -3.34 14.01
N LEU A 110 2.56 -4.17 13.96
CA LEU A 110 1.72 -4.48 15.13
C LEU A 110 2.46 -5.28 16.20
N ASP A 111 3.45 -6.09 15.83
CA ASP A 111 4.34 -6.79 16.77
C ASP A 111 5.34 -5.84 17.46
N GLY A 112 5.52 -4.63 16.91
CA GLY A 112 6.40 -3.58 17.42
C GLY A 112 5.81 -2.75 18.57
N ASP A 113 6.54 -1.69 18.93
CA ASP A 113 6.21 -0.78 20.04
C ASP A 113 5.43 0.46 19.57
N LEU A 114 4.34 0.22 18.83
CA LEU A 114 3.39 1.27 18.47
C LEU A 114 2.55 1.68 19.69
N ASP A 115 2.33 2.98 19.83
CA ASP A 115 1.35 3.51 20.77
C ASP A 115 -0.09 3.04 20.40
N PRO A 116 -1.05 3.08 21.33
CA PRO A 116 -2.38 2.50 21.12
C PRO A 116 -3.13 3.05 19.89
N GLU A 117 -3.02 4.34 19.61
CA GLU A 117 -3.73 4.98 18.49
C GLU A 117 -3.07 4.62 17.16
N SER A 118 -1.73 4.63 17.10
CA SER A 118 -0.98 4.18 15.91
C SER A 118 -1.23 2.69 15.62
N ARG A 119 -1.29 1.86 16.67
CA ARG A 119 -1.61 0.43 16.56
C ARG A 119 -3.03 0.22 16.03
N ALA A 120 -4.01 0.97 16.53
CA ALA A 120 -5.40 0.90 16.04
C ALA A 120 -5.51 1.29 14.56
N LEU A 121 -4.81 2.35 14.15
CA LEU A 121 -4.72 2.76 12.74
C LEU A 121 -4.18 1.64 11.85
N VAL A 122 -3.03 1.07 12.20
CA VAL A 122 -2.38 0.01 11.41
C VAL A 122 -3.25 -1.25 11.35
N LYS A 123 -3.96 -1.58 12.44
CA LYS A 123 -4.90 -2.70 12.46
C LYS A 123 -6.07 -2.47 11.50
N ASN A 124 -6.65 -1.28 11.49
CA ASN A 124 -7.74 -0.95 10.57
C ASN A 124 -7.29 -1.07 9.09
N ILE A 125 -6.07 -0.62 8.78
CA ILE A 125 -5.49 -0.75 7.44
C ILE A 125 -5.29 -2.23 7.09
N LEU A 126 -4.70 -3.03 7.99
CA LEU A 126 -4.53 -4.47 7.80
C LEU A 126 -5.86 -5.19 7.50
N ASP A 127 -6.95 -4.83 8.20
CA ASP A 127 -8.27 -5.41 7.98
C ASP A 127 -8.86 -5.05 6.60
N VAL A 128 -8.43 -3.93 6.00
CA VAL A 128 -8.80 -3.53 4.63
C VAL A 128 -7.92 -4.24 3.61
N ASP A 129 -6.59 -4.26 3.80
CA ASP A 129 -5.65 -4.93 2.91
C ASP A 129 -5.97 -6.44 2.77
N GLN A 130 -6.43 -7.08 3.86
CA GLN A 130 -6.86 -8.48 3.81
C GLN A 130 -8.09 -8.69 2.89
N LYS A 131 -8.98 -7.69 2.80
CA LYS A 131 -10.12 -7.72 1.86
C LYS A 131 -9.69 -7.46 0.43
N HIS A 132 -8.60 -6.71 0.20
CA HIS A 132 -8.02 -6.54 -1.14
C HIS A 132 -7.58 -7.89 -1.69
N VAL A 133 -6.87 -8.69 -0.88
CA VAL A 133 -6.50 -10.07 -1.25
C VAL A 133 -7.72 -10.89 -1.63
N ASP A 134 -8.77 -10.90 -0.79
CA ASP A 134 -10.00 -11.66 -1.07
C ASP A 134 -10.67 -11.23 -2.39
N LEU A 135 -10.61 -9.94 -2.74
CA LEU A 135 -11.16 -9.42 -4.00
C LEU A 135 -10.30 -9.84 -5.20
N LEU A 136 -8.98 -9.71 -5.08
CA LEU A 136 -8.04 -10.06 -6.15
C LEU A 136 -8.04 -11.58 -6.42
N ASP A 137 -8.09 -12.41 -5.37
CA ASP A 137 -8.16 -13.86 -5.51
C ASP A 137 -9.40 -14.29 -6.30
N ARG A 138 -10.56 -13.65 -6.07
CA ARG A 138 -11.79 -13.94 -6.83
C ARG A 138 -11.70 -13.58 -8.31
N LEU A 139 -10.85 -12.63 -8.68
CA LEU A 139 -10.64 -12.21 -10.07
C LEU A 139 -9.56 -13.05 -10.77
N ALA A 140 -8.68 -13.70 -9.99
CA ALA A 140 -7.58 -14.51 -10.51
C ALA A 140 -7.98 -15.96 -10.86
N HIS A 141 -9.21 -16.37 -10.51
CA HIS A 141 -9.80 -17.69 -10.78
C HIS A 141 -10.91 -17.59 -11.82
#